data_AF-A0A6J7NAJ5-F1
#
_entry.id   AF-A0A6J7NAJ5-F1
#
_cell.length_a   1.000
_cell.length_b   1.000
_cell.length_c   1.000
_cell.angle_alpha   90.00
_cell.angle_beta   90.00
_cell.angle_gamma   90.00
#
_symmetry.space_group_name_H-M   'P 1'
#
loop_
_entity.id
_entity.type
_entity.pdbx_description
1 polymer ?
#
loop_
_entity_poly.entity_id
_entity_poly.type
_entity_poly.pdbx_seq_one_letter_code
_entity_poly.pdbx_strand_id
1 'polypeptide(L)'
;MNYEGDWLAISRGIAPTAIDAGWASLEMRGLAHNRAVTPEGLALREHLEDETDRLTAPVWQALGEERSNWFAEVFEPPCELLLARVDETAGPNYQPASRVRPQRSLD
;
A
#
# COMPACT_ATOMS: atom_id res chain seq x y z
N MET A 1 13.53 -2.00 3.20
CA MET A 1 12.75 -3.14 3.73
C MET A 1 12.93 -4.29 2.75
N ASN A 2 13.52 -5.40 3.18
CA ASN A 2 13.90 -6.52 2.30
C ASN A 2 12.86 -7.64 2.46
N TYR A 3 11.67 -7.43 1.91
CA TYR A 3 10.65 -8.47 1.89
C TYR A 3 10.78 -9.27 0.59
N GLU A 4 10.61 -10.58 0.66
CA GLU A 4 10.63 -11.48 -0.51
C GLU A 4 9.55 -11.08 -1.53
N GLY A 5 9.76 -11.31 -2.83
CA GLY A 5 8.95 -10.74 -3.93
C GLY A 5 7.45 -10.59 -3.66
N ASP A 6 6.69 -11.69 -3.71
CA ASP A 6 5.23 -11.67 -3.57
C ASP A 6 4.73 -11.39 -2.13
N TRP A 7 5.62 -11.14 -1.18
CA TRP A 7 5.29 -11.00 0.24
C TRP A 7 4.15 -10.01 0.47
N LEU A 8 4.11 -8.88 -0.24
CA LEU A 8 3.08 -7.87 -0.02
C LEU A 8 1.67 -8.42 -0.35
N ALA A 9 1.53 -9.17 -1.45
CA ALA A 9 0.27 -9.79 -1.83
C ALA A 9 -0.13 -10.91 -0.85
N ILE A 10 0.83 -11.76 -0.45
CA ILE A 10 0.62 -12.83 0.53
C ILE A 10 0.18 -12.24 1.88
N SER A 11 0.86 -11.17 2.33
CA SER A 11 0.53 -10.44 3.56
C SER A 11 -0.80 -9.68 3.51
N ARG A 12 -1.50 -9.70 2.37
CA ARG A 12 -2.86 -9.18 2.21
C ARG A 12 -3.90 -10.29 2.03
N GLY A 13 -3.50 -11.55 2.25
CA GLY A 13 -4.38 -12.72 2.12
C GLY A 13 -4.67 -13.13 0.68
N ILE A 14 -3.88 -12.66 -0.31
CA ILE A 14 -4.07 -13.04 -1.70
C ILE A 14 -3.52 -14.46 -1.89
N ALA A 15 -4.36 -15.35 -2.44
CA ALA A 15 -3.98 -16.74 -2.72
C ALA A 15 -2.84 -16.81 -3.76
N PRO A 16 -1.87 -17.74 -3.63
CA PRO A 16 -0.76 -17.86 -4.57
C PRO A 16 -1.20 -17.98 -6.04
N THR A 17 -2.27 -18.72 -6.31
CA THR A 17 -2.82 -18.86 -7.67
C THR A 17 -3.35 -17.55 -8.25
N ALA A 18 -3.89 -16.67 -7.41
CA ALA A 18 -4.33 -15.34 -7.83
C ALA A 18 -3.14 -14.41 -8.09
N ILE A 19 -2.05 -14.56 -7.32
CA ILE A 19 -0.79 -13.85 -7.56
C ILE A 19 -0.19 -14.25 -8.90
N ASP A 20 -0.13 -15.56 -9.18
CA ASP A 20 0.37 -16.10 -10.45
C ASP A 20 -0.47 -15.60 -11.65
N ALA A 21 -1.80 -15.61 -11.52
CA ALA A 21 -2.69 -15.08 -12.54
C ALA A 21 -2.49 -13.57 -12.77
N GLY A 22 -2.23 -12.81 -11.70
CA GLY A 22 -1.89 -11.39 -11.76
C GLY A 22 -0.60 -11.15 -12.54
N TRP A 23 0.46 -11.90 -12.24
CA TRP A 23 1.72 -11.83 -12.99
C TRP A 23 1.53 -12.18 -14.46
N ALA A 24 0.87 -13.31 -14.77
CA ALA A 24 0.60 -13.72 -16.15
C ALA A 24 -0.19 -12.65 -16.93
N SER A 25 -1.15 -11.99 -16.29
CA SER A 25 -1.91 -10.90 -16.92
C SER A 25 -1.06 -9.66 -17.19
N LEU A 26 -0.10 -9.33 -16.31
CA LEU A 26 0.83 -8.22 -16.52
C LEU A 26 1.83 -8.54 -17.64
N GLU A 27 2.34 -9.76 -17.69
CA GLU A 27 3.23 -10.22 -18.76
C GLU A 27 2.55 -10.20 -20.13
N MET A 28 1.31 -10.69 -20.22
CA MET A 28 0.51 -10.63 -21.46
C MET A 28 0.33 -9.19 -21.98
N ARG A 29 0.38 -8.19 -21.10
CA ARG A 29 0.25 -6.76 -21.43
C ARG A 29 1.59 -6.07 -21.64
N GLY A 30 2.71 -6.78 -21.51
CA GLY A 30 4.07 -6.20 -21.58
C GLY A 30 4.44 -5.32 -20.39
N LEU A 31 3.68 -5.39 -19.29
CA LEU A 31 3.89 -4.57 -18.08
C LEU A 31 4.79 -5.27 -17.05
N ALA A 32 5.05 -6.56 -17.24
CA ALA A 32 5.96 -7.35 -16.43
C ALA A 32 6.69 -8.39 -17.30
N HIS A 33 7.78 -8.92 -16.78
CA HIS A 33 8.48 -10.09 -17.31
C HIS A 33 9.26 -10.79 -16.20
N ASN A 34 9.11 -12.10 -16.07
CA ASN A 34 9.78 -12.92 -15.05
C ASN A 34 9.59 -12.38 -13.63
N ARG A 35 8.34 -12.04 -13.27
CA ARG A 35 7.99 -11.45 -11.96
C ARG A 35 8.72 -10.15 -11.62
N ALA A 36 9.15 -9.40 -12.63
CA ALA A 36 9.65 -8.04 -12.49
C ALA A 36 8.80 -7.10 -13.36
N VAL A 37 8.55 -5.88 -12.88
CA VAL A 37 7.81 -4.86 -13.63
C VAL A 37 8.74 -4.30 -14.73
N THR A 38 8.22 -4.15 -15.94
CA THR A 38 8.97 -3.55 -17.07
C THR A 38 9.04 -2.02 -16.94
N PRO A 39 9.92 -1.33 -17.69
CA PRO A 39 9.90 0.13 -17.77
C PRO A 39 8.51 0.69 -18.14
N GLU A 40 7.80 0.05 -19.05
CA GLU A 40 6.44 0.41 -19.46
C GLU A 40 5.44 0.21 -18.32
N GLY A 41 5.59 -0.87 -17.55
CA GLY A 41 4.80 -1.10 -16.33
C GLY A 41 5.03 -0.05 -15.25
N LEU A 42 6.28 0.39 -15.08
CA LEU A 42 6.63 1.47 -14.15
C LEU A 42 6.06 2.82 -14.60
N ALA A 43 6.16 3.13 -15.90
CA ALA A 43 5.58 4.35 -16.46
C ALA A 43 4.05 4.37 -16.33
N LEU A 44 3.38 3.23 -16.53
CA LEU A 44 1.94 3.13 -16.31
C LEU A 44 1.58 3.32 -14.83
N ARG A 45 2.37 2.73 -13.91
CA ARG A 45 2.15 2.91 -12.47
C ARG A 45 2.25 4.39 -12.07
N GLU A 46 3.30 5.09 -12.52
CA GLU A 46 3.50 6.52 -12.26
C GLU A 46 2.32 7.34 -12.82
N HIS A 47 1.88 7.08 -14.05
CA HIS A 47 0.71 7.73 -14.61
C HIS A 47 -0.57 7.51 -13.78
N LEU A 48 -0.79 6.29 -13.27
CA LEU A 48 -1.94 5.99 -12.43
C LEU A 48 -1.86 6.69 -11.06
N GLU A 49 -0.66 6.80 -10.49
CA GLU A 49 -0.40 7.55 -9.26
C GLU A 49 -0.72 9.04 -9.48
N ASP A 50 -0.19 9.65 -10.54
CA ASP A 50 -0.45 11.05 -10.92
C ASP A 50 -1.94 11.33 -11.15
N GLU A 51 -2.64 10.45 -11.88
CA GLU A 51 -4.08 10.64 -12.15
C GLU A 51 -4.92 10.46 -10.89
N THR A 52 -4.53 9.55 -10.00
CA THR A 52 -5.21 9.38 -8.71
C THR A 52 -5.00 10.61 -7.83
N ASP A 53 -3.79 11.15 -7.78
CA ASP A 53 -3.49 12.39 -7.07
C ASP A 53 -4.29 13.56 -7.65
N ARG A 54 -4.29 13.71 -8.98
CA ARG A 54 -5.05 14.77 -9.66
C ARG A 54 -6.55 14.70 -9.35
N LEU A 55 -7.11 13.50 -9.28
CA LEU A 55 -8.53 13.30 -9.01
C LEU A 55 -8.91 13.48 -7.53
N THR A 56 -7.98 13.19 -6.60
CA THR A 56 -8.30 13.16 -5.17
C THR A 56 -7.80 14.39 -4.40
N ALA A 57 -6.72 15.04 -4.85
CA ALA A 57 -6.16 16.24 -4.23
C ALA A 57 -7.15 17.41 -4.07
N PRO A 58 -8.07 17.70 -5.01
CA PRO A 58 -8.97 18.86 -4.88
C PRO A 58 -9.83 18.84 -3.61
N VAL A 59 -10.23 17.66 -3.12
CA VAL A 59 -11.02 17.52 -1.88
C VAL A 59 -10.19 17.93 -0.67
N TRP A 60 -8.93 17.50 -0.60
CA TRP A 60 -7.99 17.87 0.46
C TRP A 60 -7.59 19.34 0.41
N GLN A 61 -7.39 19.87 -0.80
CA GLN A 61 -7.11 21.29 -1.01
C GLN A 61 -8.29 22.17 -0.55
N ALA A 62 -9.53 21.75 -0.81
CA ALA A 62 -10.73 22.44 -0.34
C ALA A 62 -10.90 22.38 1.19
N LEU A 63 -10.47 21.28 1.82
CA LEU A 63 -10.45 21.13 3.27
C LEU A 63 -9.41 22.05 3.92
N GLY A 64 -8.25 22.21 3.27
CA GLY A 64 -7.11 22.98 3.76
C GLY A 64 -6.20 22.16 4.68
N GLU A 65 -4.95 22.59 4.81
CA GLU A 65 -3.89 21.87 5.55
C GLU A 65 -4.27 21.61 7.01
N GLU A 66 -4.69 22.65 7.76
CA GLU A 66 -5.02 22.56 9.18
C GLU A 66 -6.08 21.47 9.45
N ARG A 67 -7.17 21.49 8.68
CA ARG A 67 -8.26 20.53 8.84
C ARG A 67 -7.92 19.15 8.32
N SER A 68 -7.04 19.05 7.32
CA SER A 68 -6.54 17.76 6.84
C SER A 68 -5.68 17.07 7.90
N ASN A 69 -4.79 17.83 8.56
CA ASN A 69 -3.98 17.32 9.66
C ASN A 69 -4.85 16.94 10.86
N TRP A 70 -5.79 17.80 11.26
CA TRP A 70 -6.76 17.47 12.30
C TRP A 70 -7.54 16.19 11.95
N PHE A 71 -8.00 16.03 10.71
CA PHE A 71 -8.71 14.84 10.26
C PHE A 71 -7.84 13.58 10.42
N ALA A 72 -6.57 13.64 9.98
CA ALA A 72 -5.65 12.53 10.12
C ALA A 72 -5.45 12.14 11.61
N GLU A 73 -5.25 13.12 12.48
CA GLU A 73 -5.09 12.90 13.92
C GLU A 73 -6.31 12.26 14.57
N VAL A 74 -7.53 12.72 14.25
CA VAL A 74 -8.75 12.16 14.84
C VAL A 74 -9.16 10.82 14.21
N PHE A 75 -8.69 10.53 13.01
CA PHE A 75 -8.97 9.27 12.30
C PHE A 75 -7.98 8.15 12.65
N GLU A 76 -6.80 8.47 13.21
CA GLU A 76 -5.81 7.46 13.59
C GLU A 76 -6.30 6.48 14.68
N PRO A 77 -6.95 6.90 15.79
CA PRO A 77 -7.37 5.99 16.85
C PRO A 77 -8.25 4.80 16.41
N PRO A 78 -9.29 4.96 15.56
CA PRO A 78 -10.02 3.80 15.05
C PRO A 78 -9.16 2.92 14.12
N CYS A 79 -8.18 3.47 13.40
CA CYS A 79 -7.23 2.67 12.61
C CYS A 79 -6.36 1.78 13.51
N GLU A 80 -5.81 2.33 14.60
CA GLU A 80 -5.05 1.55 15.58
C GLU A 80 -5.88 0.45 16.24
N LEU A 81 -7.15 0.73 16.56
CA LEU A 81 -8.06 -0.26 17.11
C LEU A 81 -8.32 -1.43 16.13
N LEU A 82 -8.48 -1.13 14.85
CA LEU A 82 -8.62 -2.15 13.81
C LEU A 82 -7.33 -2.97 13.65
N LEU A 83 -6.15 -2.34 13.75
CA LEU A 83 -4.87 -3.05 13.72
C LEU A 83 -4.68 -3.97 14.93
N ALA A 84 -5.14 -3.59 16.13
CA ALA A 84 -5.14 -4.48 17.29
C ALA A 84 -5.98 -5.74 17.03
N ARG A 85 -7.14 -5.61 16.36
CA ARG A 85 -7.95 -6.77 15.97
C ARG A 85 -7.29 -7.63 14.90
N VAL A 86 -6.55 -7.01 13.98
CA VAL A 86 -5.71 -7.73 13.01
C VAL A 86 -4.65 -8.55 13.75
N ASP A 87 -4.05 -8.04 14.83
CA ASP A 87 -3.04 -8.79 15.60
C ASP A 87 -3.60 -10.07 16.20
N GLU A 88 -4.83 -10.02 16.71
CA GLU A 88 -5.52 -11.19 17.27
C GLU A 88 -5.89 -12.26 16.22
N THR A 89 -6.07 -11.85 14.96
CA THR A 89 -6.67 -12.70 13.91
C THR A 89 -5.69 -13.16 12.84
N ALA A 90 -4.80 -12.26 12.40
CA ALA A 90 -3.80 -12.48 11.35
C ALA A 90 -2.36 -12.33 11.86
N GLY A 91 -2.17 -11.86 13.09
CA GLY A 91 -0.87 -11.73 13.75
C GLY A 91 -0.19 -10.37 13.54
N PRO A 92 0.81 -10.05 14.38
CA PRO A 92 1.44 -8.72 14.46
C PRO A 92 2.31 -8.34 13.25
N ASN A 93 2.54 -9.28 12.33
CA ASN A 93 3.32 -9.03 11.10
C ASN A 93 2.44 -8.65 9.90
N TYR A 94 1.11 -8.71 10.03
CA TYR A 94 0.18 -8.32 8.98
C TYR A 94 0.13 -6.80 8.82
N GLN A 95 -0.12 -6.28 7.61
CA GLN A 95 -0.18 -4.83 7.32
C GLN A 95 0.97 -3.97 7.89
N PRO A 96 2.25 -4.32 7.69
CA PRO A 96 3.35 -3.60 8.35
C PRO A 96 3.55 -2.16 7.89
N ALA A 97 2.97 -1.76 6.76
CA ALA A 97 2.98 -0.38 6.27
C ALA A 97 1.95 0.51 6.99
N SER A 98 0.91 -0.08 7.58
CA SER A 98 -0.10 0.62 8.36
C SER A 98 0.32 0.81 9.82
N ARG A 99 1.46 0.26 10.22
CA ARG A 99 1.92 0.29 11.62
C ARG A 99 2.81 1.51 11.84
N VAL A 100 2.40 2.40 12.74
CA VAL A 100 3.26 3.42 13.29
C VAL A 100 4.41 2.73 14.01
N ARG A 101 5.64 2.93 13.53
CA ARG A 101 6.84 2.40 14.20
C ARG A 101 7.51 3.55 14.94
N PRO A 102 7.93 3.37 16.20
CA PRO A 102 8.80 4.32 16.85
C PRO A 102 10.00 4.59 15.95
N GLN A 103 10.39 5.85 15.78
CA GLN A 103 11.67 6.18 15.19
C GLN A 103 12.73 5.41 15.98
N ARG A 104 13.53 4.57 15.32
CA ARG A 104 14.68 3.95 15.98
C ARG A 104 15.56 5.10 16.46
N SER A 105 15.74 5.21 17.78
CA SER A 105 16.79 6.06 18.34
C SER A 105 18.10 5.61 17.71
N LEU A 106 18.80 6.54 17.06
CA LEU A 106 20.17 6.33 16.60
C LEU A 106 21.05 6.49 17.83
N ASP A 107 21.08 5.45 18.66
CA ASP A 107 22.07 5.30 19.73
C ASP A 107 23.25 4.46 19.21
#